data_AF-A0A1V6R7N0-F1
#
_entry.id   AF-A0A1V6R7N0-F1
#
_cell.length_a   1.000
_cell.length_b   1.000
_cell.length_c   1.000
_cell.angle_alpha   90.00
_cell.angle_beta   90.00
_cell.angle_gamma   90.00
#
_symmetry.space_group_name_H-M   'P 1'
#
loop_
_entity.id
_entity.type
_entity.pdbx_description
1 polymer ?
#
loop_
_entity_poly.entity_id
_entity_poly.type
_entity_poly.pdbx_seq_one_letter_code
_entity_poly.pdbx_strand_id
1 'polypeptide(L)'
;MKLSKSAKSDNDRTIEPSSSKMQSQQTPPTYEESTQNMMKKYAKQVEHAETPDDLLESLLSDMSIDEKRKLIQDAPDIVFIDDEDRTTRTLNLETRLENANCDELAQRVVYRYHLLNASGNQDWCKDQIKLDITLRWIVQRRIWLEQKAKALHTRQRQYLSLWDLSKLEACEKQIQSLNSSYWESHREQRAKLDGIWSMSANRAIKRQRKHADWYLSGLLREDCANRGGCCGRRCGCCERPRMTVNIDGVRDRGHCTTACSCCLEAHNIDGENLEMKDVDEVHFTSRTRHAGRLLKGYVFYLNGMD
;
A
#
# COMPACT_ATOMS: atom_id res chain seq x y z
N MET A 1 7.45 -46.97 -89.01
CA MET A 1 7.50 -48.30 -89.66
C MET A 1 7.86 -49.33 -88.58
N LYS A 2 7.06 -50.41 -88.51
CA LYS A 2 7.23 -51.66 -87.75
C LYS A 2 7.00 -51.68 -86.22
N LEU A 3 5.90 -52.37 -85.93
CA LEU A 3 5.39 -52.97 -84.70
C LEU A 3 6.23 -54.17 -84.19
N SER A 4 6.17 -54.41 -82.88
CA SER A 4 6.06 -55.74 -82.24
C SER A 4 5.79 -55.52 -80.73
N LYS A 5 4.60 -55.84 -80.15
CA LYS A 5 4.13 -57.14 -79.58
C LYS A 5 5.23 -57.88 -78.81
N SER A 6 5.06 -58.51 -77.65
CA SER A 6 3.98 -58.76 -76.67
C SER A 6 4.65 -59.58 -75.55
N ALA A 7 4.30 -59.43 -74.28
CA ALA A 7 4.17 -60.55 -73.33
C ALA A 7 3.66 -60.08 -71.96
N LYS A 8 2.59 -60.71 -71.50
CA LYS A 8 2.06 -60.70 -70.14
C LYS A 8 2.96 -61.52 -69.21
N SER A 9 2.99 -61.18 -67.93
CA SER A 9 3.06 -62.16 -66.85
C SER A 9 2.55 -61.53 -65.56
N ASP A 10 1.52 -62.16 -65.03
CA ASP A 10 0.90 -61.91 -63.74
C ASP A 10 1.90 -62.06 -62.58
N ASN A 11 1.75 -61.24 -61.55
CA ASN A 11 1.92 -61.70 -60.17
C ASN A 11 1.16 -60.77 -59.23
N ASP A 12 -0.01 -61.28 -58.87
CA ASP A 12 -0.90 -60.84 -57.81
C ASP A 12 -0.17 -60.94 -56.46
N ARG A 13 0.03 -59.81 -55.79
CA ARG A 13 0.48 -59.74 -54.40
C ARG A 13 -0.41 -58.76 -53.67
N THR A 14 -1.41 -59.32 -53.01
CA THR A 14 -2.29 -58.69 -52.03
C THR A 14 -1.41 -58.05 -50.94
N ILE A 15 -1.29 -56.72 -50.97
CA ILE A 15 -0.70 -55.93 -49.89
C ILE A 15 -1.84 -55.57 -48.95
N GLU A 16 -1.82 -56.14 -47.74
CA GLU A 16 -2.70 -55.71 -46.66
C GLU A 16 -2.51 -54.21 -46.36
N PRO A 17 -3.58 -53.43 -46.17
CA PRO A 17 -3.45 -52.05 -45.74
C PRO A 17 -3.02 -52.04 -44.27
N SER A 18 -1.73 -51.78 -44.05
CA SER A 18 -1.20 -51.49 -42.73
C SER A 18 -1.93 -50.27 -42.17
N SER A 19 -2.75 -50.50 -41.14
CA SER A 19 -3.48 -49.50 -40.38
C SER A 19 -2.50 -48.53 -39.74
N SER A 20 -2.19 -47.45 -40.46
CA SER A 20 -1.54 -46.26 -39.93
C SER A 20 -2.39 -45.73 -38.76
N LYS A 21 -1.92 -45.95 -37.53
CA LYS A 21 -2.40 -45.23 -36.35
C LYS A 21 -2.19 -43.74 -36.63
N MET A 22 -3.24 -43.06 -37.08
CA MET A 22 -3.31 -41.60 -36.98
C MET A 22 -3.15 -41.25 -35.50
N GLN A 23 -1.95 -40.81 -35.13
CA GLN A 23 -1.73 -40.12 -33.88
C GLN A 23 -2.66 -38.91 -33.89
N SER A 24 -3.69 -38.98 -33.05
CA SER A 24 -4.57 -37.87 -32.74
C SER A 24 -3.69 -36.68 -32.37
N GLN A 25 -3.59 -35.70 -33.27
CA GLN A 25 -2.95 -34.43 -32.99
C GLN A 25 -3.81 -33.77 -31.92
N GLN A 26 -3.38 -33.87 -30.66
CA GLN A 26 -3.99 -33.07 -29.60
C GLN A 26 -3.79 -31.61 -29.98
N THR A 27 -4.90 -30.91 -30.19
CA THR A 27 -4.89 -29.45 -30.36
C THR A 27 -4.14 -28.83 -29.19
N PRO A 28 -3.18 -27.92 -29.43
CA PRO A 28 -2.49 -27.21 -28.36
C PRO A 28 -3.50 -26.56 -27.42
N PRO A 29 -3.26 -26.56 -26.10
CA PRO A 29 -4.14 -25.89 -25.16
C PRO A 29 -4.30 -24.42 -25.55
N THR A 30 -5.51 -23.93 -25.40
CA THR A 30 -5.80 -22.49 -25.51
C THR A 30 -5.01 -21.71 -24.46
N TYR A 31 -4.85 -20.41 -24.68
CA TYR A 31 -4.20 -19.53 -23.70
C TYR A 31 -4.90 -19.62 -22.33
N GLU A 32 -6.23 -19.65 -22.29
CA GLU A 32 -6.97 -19.81 -21.04
C GLU A 32 -6.73 -21.17 -20.36
N GLU A 33 -6.70 -22.26 -21.11
CA GLU A 33 -6.43 -23.60 -20.57
C GLU A 33 -4.99 -23.73 -20.05
N SER A 34 -4.03 -23.11 -20.73
CA SER A 34 -2.62 -23.07 -20.30
C SER A 34 -2.48 -22.34 -18.96
N THR A 35 -3.11 -21.17 -18.82
CA THR A 35 -3.10 -20.39 -17.57
C THR A 35 -3.80 -21.14 -16.43
N GLN A 36 -4.95 -21.76 -16.69
CA GLN A 36 -5.65 -22.55 -15.66
C GLN A 36 -4.86 -23.78 -15.20
N ASN A 37 -4.18 -24.47 -16.11
CA ASN A 37 -3.34 -25.61 -15.76
C ASN A 37 -2.12 -25.18 -14.94
N MET A 38 -1.52 -24.04 -15.30
CA MET A 38 -0.45 -23.42 -14.52
C MET A 38 -0.95 -23.05 -13.10
N MET A 39 -2.18 -22.53 -12.96
CA MET A 39 -2.74 -22.14 -11.66
C MET A 39 -2.92 -23.34 -10.75
N LYS A 40 -3.48 -24.43 -11.28
CA LYS A 40 -3.66 -25.67 -10.53
C LYS A 40 -2.32 -26.26 -10.10
N LYS A 41 -1.29 -26.17 -10.96
CA LYS A 41 0.08 -26.59 -10.63
C LYS A 41 0.61 -25.78 -9.43
N TYR A 42 0.58 -24.45 -9.51
CA TYR A 42 1.11 -23.59 -8.44
C TYR A 42 0.31 -23.69 -7.15
N ALA A 43 -1.03 -23.75 -7.20
CA ALA A 43 -1.87 -23.94 -6.03
C ALA A 43 -1.50 -25.24 -5.28
N LYS A 44 -1.30 -26.35 -6.02
CA LYS A 44 -0.88 -27.62 -5.43
C LYS A 44 0.53 -27.55 -4.83
N GLN A 45 1.46 -26.85 -5.48
CA GLN A 45 2.80 -26.63 -4.92
C GLN A 45 2.74 -25.85 -3.61
N VAL A 46 1.95 -24.77 -3.58
CA VAL A 46 1.78 -23.92 -2.40
C VAL A 46 1.10 -24.64 -1.24
N GLU A 47 0.12 -25.51 -1.51
CA GLU A 47 -0.54 -26.33 -0.49
C GLU A 47 0.45 -27.22 0.28
N HIS A 48 1.54 -27.66 -0.38
CA HIS A 48 2.59 -28.49 0.20
C HIS A 48 3.86 -27.70 0.52
N ALA A 49 3.81 -26.36 0.48
CA ALA A 49 4.96 -25.53 0.78
C ALA A 49 5.37 -25.71 2.25
N GLU A 50 6.65 -26.00 2.46
CA GLU A 50 7.21 -26.15 3.79
C GLU A 50 8.06 -24.95 4.18
N THR A 51 8.52 -24.15 3.22
CA THR A 51 9.42 -23.01 3.42
C THR A 51 8.99 -21.81 2.57
N PRO A 52 9.41 -20.57 2.95
CA PRO A 52 9.13 -19.39 2.13
C PRO A 52 9.65 -19.52 0.69
N ASP A 53 10.78 -20.21 0.50
CA ASP A 53 11.41 -20.37 -0.81
C ASP A 53 10.52 -21.14 -1.80
N ASP A 54 9.67 -22.04 -1.31
CA ASP A 54 8.74 -22.84 -2.12
C ASP A 54 7.69 -21.96 -2.82
N LEU A 55 7.41 -20.76 -2.29
CA LEU A 55 6.46 -19.83 -2.88
C LEU A 55 7.07 -19.07 -4.07
N LEU A 56 8.39 -18.97 -4.13
CA LEU A 56 9.08 -18.01 -4.99
C LEU A 56 8.83 -18.20 -6.49
N GLU A 57 8.91 -19.45 -6.99
CA GLU A 57 8.67 -19.75 -8.41
C GLU A 57 7.29 -19.25 -8.82
N SER A 58 6.29 -19.55 -7.99
CA SER A 58 4.91 -19.13 -8.23
C SER A 58 4.79 -17.60 -8.20
N LEU A 59 5.34 -16.92 -7.19
CA LEU A 59 5.19 -15.47 -7.04
C LEU A 59 5.95 -14.66 -8.11
N LEU A 60 6.99 -15.22 -8.71
CA LEU A 60 7.74 -14.60 -9.80
C LEU A 60 7.28 -15.01 -11.22
N SER A 61 6.27 -15.86 -11.33
CA SER A 61 5.68 -16.24 -12.62
C SER A 61 4.96 -15.09 -13.32
N ASP A 62 4.41 -15.34 -14.50
CA ASP A 62 3.56 -14.43 -15.29
C ASP A 62 2.09 -14.37 -14.82
N MET A 63 1.75 -15.02 -13.69
CA MET A 63 0.44 -14.95 -13.05
C MET A 63 -0.06 -13.51 -12.85
N SER A 64 -1.38 -13.37 -12.87
CA SER A 64 -2.01 -12.13 -12.42
C SER A 64 -1.65 -11.85 -10.95
N ILE A 65 -1.64 -10.56 -10.60
CA ILE A 65 -1.36 -10.17 -9.21
C ILE A 65 -2.36 -10.81 -8.24
N ASP A 66 -3.63 -10.95 -8.63
CA ASP A 66 -4.68 -11.52 -7.79
C ASP A 66 -4.47 -13.01 -7.50
N GLU A 67 -4.02 -13.78 -8.49
CA GLU A 67 -3.65 -15.18 -8.28
C GLU A 67 -2.47 -15.31 -7.32
N LYS A 68 -1.43 -14.47 -7.49
CA LYS A 68 -0.27 -14.44 -6.58
C LYS A 68 -0.66 -14.04 -5.16
N ARG A 69 -1.58 -13.09 -5.00
CA ARG A 69 -2.13 -12.70 -3.67
C ARG A 69 -2.80 -13.89 -2.99
N LYS A 70 -3.62 -14.62 -3.76
CA LYS A 70 -4.32 -15.80 -3.27
C LYS A 70 -3.34 -16.89 -2.83
N LEU A 71 -2.26 -17.12 -3.58
CA LEU A 71 -1.23 -18.09 -3.17
C LEU A 71 -0.57 -17.72 -1.83
N ILE A 72 -0.26 -16.45 -1.57
CA ILE A 72 0.28 -16.04 -0.26
C ILE A 72 -0.75 -16.28 0.87
N GLN A 73 -2.03 -16.08 0.58
CA GLN A 73 -3.11 -16.26 1.56
C GLN A 73 -3.39 -17.74 1.86
N ASP A 74 -3.33 -18.59 0.85
CA ASP A 74 -3.62 -20.03 0.93
C ASP A 74 -2.39 -20.83 1.40
N ALA A 75 -1.19 -20.23 1.42
CA ALA A 75 0.03 -20.86 1.90
C ALA A 75 -0.10 -21.30 3.37
N PRO A 76 0.35 -22.52 3.73
CA PRO A 76 0.30 -23.02 5.10
C PRO A 76 1.02 -22.10 6.09
N ASP A 77 0.46 -21.94 7.30
CA ASP A 77 1.06 -21.07 8.33
C ASP A 77 2.49 -21.46 8.66
N ILE A 78 2.82 -22.76 8.61
CA ILE A 78 4.17 -23.27 8.88
C ILE A 78 5.23 -22.57 8.03
N VAL A 79 4.90 -22.17 6.79
CA VAL A 79 5.78 -21.42 5.88
C VAL A 79 6.31 -20.14 6.54
N PHE A 80 5.49 -19.50 7.37
CA PHE A 80 5.78 -18.17 7.94
C PHE A 80 5.97 -18.18 9.46
N ILE A 81 5.94 -19.33 10.15
CA ILE A 81 6.19 -19.39 11.60
C ILE A 81 7.67 -19.07 11.90
N ASP A 82 7.90 -18.32 12.97
CA ASP A 82 9.24 -17.91 13.43
C ASP A 82 10.06 -19.11 13.90
N ASP A 83 11.15 -19.33 13.18
CA ASP A 83 12.35 -20.07 13.53
C ASP A 83 13.50 -19.33 12.84
N GLU A 84 14.72 -19.37 13.38
CA GLU A 84 15.86 -18.56 12.94
C GLU A 84 16.11 -18.70 11.42
N ASP A 85 15.99 -19.93 10.90
CA ASP A 85 16.10 -20.23 9.46
C ASP A 85 14.91 -19.66 8.65
N ARG A 86 13.68 -19.84 9.12
CA ARG A 86 12.45 -19.41 8.42
C ARG A 86 12.32 -17.89 8.37
N THR A 87 12.76 -17.20 9.42
CA THR A 87 12.79 -15.73 9.46
C THR A 87 13.77 -15.20 8.41
N THR A 88 14.96 -15.79 8.33
CA THR A 88 15.94 -15.44 7.30
C THR A 88 15.41 -15.68 5.89
N ARG A 89 14.75 -16.83 5.65
CA ARG A 89 14.16 -17.17 4.34
C ARG A 89 12.99 -16.27 3.97
N THR A 90 12.13 -15.91 4.92
CA THR A 90 11.01 -14.98 4.69
C THR A 90 11.53 -13.61 4.27
N LEU A 91 12.58 -13.10 4.93
CA LEU A 91 13.22 -11.84 4.57
C LEU A 91 13.93 -11.91 3.20
N ASN A 92 14.48 -13.08 2.85
CA ASN A 92 15.05 -13.32 1.52
C ASN A 92 13.96 -13.27 0.44
N LEU A 93 12.86 -14.01 0.63
CA LEU A 93 11.69 -13.98 -0.27
C LEU A 93 11.18 -12.56 -0.46
N GLU A 94 10.98 -11.81 0.63
CA GLU A 94 10.59 -10.40 0.58
C GLU A 94 11.55 -9.58 -0.29
N THR A 95 12.86 -9.69 -0.05
CA THR A 95 13.90 -8.93 -0.75
C THR A 95 13.93 -9.28 -2.25
N ARG A 96 13.72 -10.55 -2.59
CA ARG A 96 13.65 -11.00 -3.99
C ARG A 96 12.43 -10.47 -4.71
N LEU A 97 11.28 -10.43 -4.04
CA LEU A 97 10.07 -9.82 -4.58
C LEU A 97 10.25 -8.31 -4.78
N GLU A 98 10.87 -7.60 -3.84
CA GLU A 98 11.22 -6.18 -4.00
C GLU A 98 12.15 -5.96 -5.21
N ASN A 99 13.22 -6.76 -5.34
CA ASN A 99 14.14 -6.66 -6.47
C ASN A 99 13.48 -6.98 -7.83
N ALA A 100 12.38 -7.74 -7.82
CA ALA A 100 11.56 -8.03 -9.00
C ALA A 100 10.45 -6.98 -9.24
N ASN A 101 10.47 -5.83 -8.54
CA ASN A 101 9.44 -4.80 -8.57
C ASN A 101 8.03 -5.30 -8.18
N CYS A 102 7.97 -6.34 -7.35
CA CYS A 102 6.73 -6.91 -6.82
C CYS A 102 6.48 -6.42 -5.38
N ASP A 103 6.54 -5.09 -5.17
CA ASP A 103 6.46 -4.45 -3.84
C ASP A 103 5.24 -4.88 -3.02
N GLU A 104 4.09 -5.01 -3.69
CA GLU A 104 2.86 -5.40 -3.01
C GLU A 104 2.93 -6.84 -2.49
N LEU A 105 3.48 -7.77 -3.27
CA LEU A 105 3.66 -9.16 -2.84
C LEU A 105 4.67 -9.26 -1.70
N ALA A 106 5.76 -8.49 -1.78
CA ALA A 106 6.74 -8.39 -0.71
C ALA A 106 6.06 -7.92 0.60
N GLN A 107 5.21 -6.89 0.53
CA GLN A 107 4.45 -6.43 1.70
C GLN A 107 3.45 -7.48 2.23
N ARG A 108 2.80 -8.26 1.35
CA ARG A 108 1.88 -9.33 1.77
C ARG A 108 2.58 -10.47 2.49
N VAL A 109 3.74 -10.89 2.00
CA VAL A 109 4.60 -11.89 2.68
C VAL A 109 4.95 -11.42 4.08
N VAL A 110 5.44 -10.18 4.21
CA VAL A 110 5.86 -9.60 5.50
C VAL A 110 4.66 -9.39 6.43
N TYR A 111 3.50 -9.01 5.90
CA TYR A 111 2.27 -8.91 6.67
C TYR A 111 1.83 -10.27 7.21
N ARG A 112 1.87 -11.33 6.39
CA ARG A 112 1.52 -12.69 6.85
C ARG A 112 2.45 -13.16 7.96
N TYR A 113 3.76 -12.96 7.78
CA TYR A 113 4.76 -13.21 8.81
C TYR A 113 4.51 -12.38 10.08
N HIS A 114 4.20 -11.08 9.96
CA HIS A 114 3.90 -10.22 11.10
C HIS A 114 2.68 -10.71 11.89
N LEU A 115 1.62 -11.17 11.22
CA LEU A 115 0.41 -11.67 11.88
C LEU A 115 0.71 -12.90 12.77
N LEU A 116 1.56 -13.79 12.29
CA LEU A 116 1.89 -15.04 12.98
C LEU A 116 2.90 -14.85 14.13
N ASN A 117 3.85 -13.93 13.98
CA ASN A 117 5.00 -13.85 14.89
C ASN A 117 5.09 -12.57 15.73
N ALA A 118 4.46 -11.47 15.30
CA ALA A 118 4.66 -10.15 15.90
C ALA A 118 3.37 -9.35 16.13
N SER A 119 2.20 -10.01 16.10
CA SER A 119 0.89 -9.37 16.22
C SER A 119 0.48 -9.01 17.66
N GLY A 120 1.25 -9.47 18.66
CA GLY A 120 0.90 -9.37 20.09
C GLY A 120 0.87 -7.95 20.67
N ASN A 121 1.74 -7.04 20.22
CA ASN A 121 1.74 -5.63 20.65
C ASN A 121 1.70 -4.71 19.42
N GLN A 122 0.62 -3.94 19.30
CA GLN A 122 0.40 -2.98 18.22
C GLN A 122 0.32 -1.52 18.74
N ASP A 123 0.70 -1.26 19.99
CA ASP A 123 0.68 0.09 20.55
C ASP A 123 1.63 1.03 19.79
N TRP A 124 2.76 0.50 19.34
CA TRP A 124 3.67 1.23 18.46
C TRP A 124 2.96 1.68 17.16
N CYS A 125 2.05 0.88 16.61
CA CYS A 125 1.32 1.22 15.38
C CYS A 125 0.36 2.37 15.66
N LYS A 126 -0.39 2.29 16.77
CA LYS A 126 -1.25 3.37 17.24
C LYS A 126 -0.47 4.67 17.43
N ASP A 127 0.68 4.61 18.09
CA ASP A 127 1.56 5.76 18.31
C ASP A 127 2.05 6.38 16.99
N GLN A 128 2.44 5.54 16.03
CA GLN A 128 2.85 6.02 14.70
C GLN A 128 1.70 6.70 13.96
N ILE A 129 0.49 6.14 14.01
CA ILE A 129 -0.72 6.74 13.41
C ILE A 129 -1.01 8.10 14.06
N LYS A 130 -0.96 8.17 15.39
CA LYS A 130 -1.16 9.41 16.15
C LYS A 130 -0.15 10.48 15.74
N LEU A 131 1.13 10.13 15.68
CA LEU A 131 2.18 11.06 15.25
C LEU A 131 2.00 11.53 13.80
N ASP A 132 1.61 10.64 12.89
CA ASP A 132 1.28 11.02 11.51
C ASP A 132 0.11 12.00 11.45
N ILE A 133 -0.93 11.79 12.26
CA ILE A 133 -2.07 12.69 12.36
C ILE A 133 -1.65 14.04 12.96
N THR A 134 -0.87 14.05 14.04
CA THR A 134 -0.34 15.26 14.67
C THR A 134 0.46 16.10 13.68
N LEU A 135 1.42 15.49 12.97
CA LEU A 135 2.24 16.19 11.98
C LEU A 135 1.37 16.80 10.87
N ARG A 136 0.38 16.06 10.36
CA ARG A 136 -0.56 16.55 9.35
C ARG A 136 -1.43 17.68 9.89
N TRP A 137 -1.90 17.58 11.13
CA TRP A 137 -2.71 18.61 11.76
C TRP A 137 -1.91 19.91 11.91
N ILE A 138 -0.67 19.84 12.38
CA ILE A 138 0.21 21.01 12.54
C ILE A 138 0.42 21.71 11.18
N VAL A 139 0.73 20.96 10.13
CA VAL A 139 0.93 21.51 8.77
C VAL A 139 -0.36 22.17 8.27
N GLN A 140 -1.51 21.52 8.41
CA GLN A 140 -2.79 22.05 7.95
C GLN A 140 -3.22 23.29 8.74
N ARG A 141 -3.00 23.28 10.06
CA ARG A 141 -3.28 24.42 10.93
C ARG A 141 -2.44 25.63 10.57
N ARG A 142 -1.14 25.41 10.33
CA ARG A 142 -0.22 26.45 9.88
C ARG A 142 -0.69 27.08 8.56
N ILE A 143 -1.06 26.26 7.58
CA ILE A 143 -1.55 26.75 6.28
C ILE A 143 -2.81 27.61 6.45
N TRP A 144 -3.74 27.18 7.31
CA TRP A 144 -4.93 27.98 7.60
C TRP A 144 -4.58 29.35 8.20
N LEU A 145 -3.63 29.40 9.14
CA LEU A 145 -3.13 30.65 9.74
C LEU A 145 -2.43 31.55 8.72
N GLU A 146 -1.60 30.98 7.84
CA GLU A 146 -0.94 31.71 6.76
C GLU A 146 -1.97 32.31 5.77
N GLN A 147 -3.01 31.54 5.41
CA GLN A 147 -4.11 32.01 4.58
C GLN A 147 -4.87 33.16 5.26
N LYS A 148 -5.14 33.05 6.56
CA LYS A 148 -5.79 34.10 7.36
C LYS A 148 -4.95 35.37 7.42
N ALA A 149 -3.66 35.27 7.73
CA ALA A 149 -2.75 36.40 7.76
C ALA A 149 -2.68 37.10 6.38
N LYS A 150 -2.59 36.31 5.30
CA LYS A 150 -2.62 36.84 3.93
C LYS A 150 -3.92 37.57 3.59
N ALA A 151 -5.07 37.05 4.06
CA ALA A 151 -6.37 37.69 3.86
C ALA A 151 -6.47 39.03 4.61
N LEU A 152 -5.93 39.11 5.83
CA LEU A 152 -5.82 40.37 6.60
C LEU A 152 -4.95 41.39 5.86
N HIS A 153 -3.77 40.99 5.38
CA HIS A 153 -2.91 41.86 4.57
C HIS A 153 -3.58 42.32 3.27
N THR A 154 -4.31 41.45 2.58
CA THR A 154 -4.93 41.76 1.29
C THR A 154 -6.12 42.72 1.44
N ARG A 155 -6.92 42.60 2.52
CA ARG A 155 -8.04 43.50 2.80
C ARG A 155 -7.60 44.95 3.03
N GLN A 156 -6.35 45.19 3.39
CA GLN A 156 -5.87 46.51 3.83
C GLN A 156 -4.59 46.92 3.10
N ARG A 157 -4.74 47.30 1.83
CA ARG A 157 -3.68 47.99 1.06
C ARG A 157 -3.45 49.45 1.51
N GLN A 158 -4.26 50.01 2.42
CA GLN A 158 -4.23 51.46 2.70
C GLN A 158 -4.23 51.88 4.19
N TYR A 159 -4.61 51.04 5.16
CA TYR A 159 -4.39 51.34 6.60
C TYR A 159 -4.61 50.09 7.46
N LEU A 160 -3.64 49.70 8.29
CA LEU A 160 -3.82 48.61 9.25
C LEU A 160 -4.44 49.15 10.54
N SER A 161 -5.57 48.56 10.97
CA SER A 161 -6.12 48.86 12.29
C SER A 161 -5.25 48.24 13.39
N LEU A 162 -5.26 48.81 14.59
CA LEU A 162 -4.58 48.25 15.76
C LEU A 162 -5.05 46.82 16.07
N TRP A 163 -6.32 46.53 15.79
CA TRP A 163 -6.93 45.22 15.98
C TRP A 163 -6.42 44.19 14.96
N ASP A 164 -6.27 44.59 13.69
CA ASP A 164 -5.71 43.72 12.64
C ASP A 164 -4.23 43.43 12.89
N LEU A 165 -3.47 44.42 13.37
CA LEU A 165 -2.08 44.23 13.82
C LEU A 165 -2.00 43.18 14.93
N SER A 166 -2.86 43.29 15.95
CA SER A 166 -2.92 42.32 17.05
C SER A 166 -3.28 40.91 16.54
N LYS A 167 -4.22 40.80 15.59
CA LYS A 167 -4.57 39.52 14.96
C LYS A 167 -3.44 38.91 14.15
N LEU A 168 -2.70 39.72 13.41
CA LEU A 168 -1.52 39.27 12.66
C LEU A 168 -0.43 38.78 13.61
N GLU A 169 -0.10 39.55 14.64
CA GLU A 169 0.88 39.16 15.65
C GLU A 169 0.47 37.85 16.34
N ALA A 170 -0.82 37.67 16.63
CA ALA A 170 -1.33 36.42 17.18
C ALA A 170 -1.18 35.24 16.21
N CYS A 171 -1.41 35.44 14.90
CA CYS A 171 -1.19 34.41 13.89
C CYS A 171 0.29 34.03 13.79
N GLU A 172 1.18 35.02 13.77
CA GLU A 172 2.63 34.81 13.72
C GLU A 172 3.13 34.01 14.93
N LYS A 173 2.69 34.38 16.15
CA LYS A 173 3.01 33.63 17.38
C LYS A 173 2.53 32.18 17.31
N GLN A 174 1.31 31.94 16.81
CA GLN A 174 0.81 30.57 16.63
C GLN A 174 1.62 29.79 15.59
N ILE A 175 1.99 30.39 14.45
CA ILE A 175 2.82 29.75 13.43
C ILE A 175 4.19 29.37 14.00
N GLN A 176 4.83 30.25 14.78
CA GLN A 176 6.10 29.96 15.45
C GLN A 176 5.98 28.79 16.43
N SER A 177 4.93 28.79 17.26
CA SER A 177 4.66 27.68 18.19
C SER A 177 4.45 26.36 17.45
N LEU A 178 3.66 26.35 16.37
CA LEU A 178 3.41 25.18 15.54
C LEU A 178 4.68 24.64 14.88
N ASN A 179 5.58 25.52 14.43
CA ASN A 179 6.87 25.08 13.87
C ASN A 179 7.72 24.35 14.93
N SER A 180 7.76 24.84 16.17
CA SER A 180 8.45 24.15 17.27
C SER A 180 7.84 22.78 17.55
N SER A 181 6.50 22.71 17.67
CA SER A 181 5.78 21.44 17.89
C SER A 181 5.93 20.46 16.73
N TYR A 182 6.03 20.95 15.49
CA TYR A 182 6.29 20.12 14.31
C TYR A 182 7.61 19.36 14.48
N TRP A 183 8.70 20.08 14.78
CA TRP A 183 10.02 19.48 14.88
C TRP A 183 10.16 18.55 16.08
N GLU A 184 9.48 18.85 17.19
CA GLU A 184 9.38 17.95 18.34
C GLU A 184 8.67 16.63 17.96
N SER A 185 7.48 16.72 17.38
CA SER A 185 6.71 15.56 16.93
C SER A 185 7.45 14.75 15.86
N HIS A 186 8.18 15.43 14.96
CA HIS A 186 8.96 14.77 13.92
C HIS A 186 10.16 14.01 14.50
N ARG A 187 10.85 14.57 15.51
CA ARG A 187 11.91 13.86 16.24
C ARG A 187 11.36 12.67 17.02
N GLU A 188 10.24 12.84 17.70
CA GLU A 188 9.56 11.74 18.41
C GLU A 188 9.18 10.62 17.43
N GLN A 189 8.62 10.95 16.27
CA GLN A 189 8.33 9.97 15.24
C GLN A 189 9.56 9.20 14.80
N ARG A 190 10.69 9.88 14.55
CA ARG A 190 11.94 9.21 14.20
C ARG A 190 12.39 8.26 15.32
N ALA A 191 12.44 8.74 16.57
CA ALA A 191 12.84 7.93 17.72
C ALA A 191 11.94 6.69 17.90
N LYS A 192 10.62 6.84 17.76
CA LYS A 192 9.68 5.72 17.86
C LYS A 192 9.81 4.75 16.69
N LEU A 193 10.09 5.21 15.47
CA LEU A 193 10.34 4.34 14.32
C LEU A 193 11.62 3.50 14.51
N ASP A 194 12.68 4.13 15.04
CA ASP A 194 13.93 3.43 15.34
C ASP A 194 13.76 2.42 16.50
N GLY A 195 12.84 2.67 17.42
CA GLY A 195 12.48 1.79 18.54
C GLY A 195 11.46 0.69 18.23
N ILE A 196 10.98 0.52 16.99
CA ILE A 196 10.04 -0.55 16.65
C ILE A 196 10.73 -1.91 16.79
N TRP A 197 10.29 -2.71 17.78
CA TRP A 197 10.79 -4.07 18.02
C TRP A 197 10.48 -5.04 16.87
N SER A 198 9.32 -4.90 16.24
CA SER A 198 8.91 -5.77 15.13
C SER A 198 9.74 -5.47 13.88
N MET A 199 10.69 -6.34 13.56
CA MET A 199 11.54 -6.23 12.37
C MET A 199 10.71 -6.15 11.08
N SER A 200 9.67 -7.00 10.97
CA SER A 200 8.76 -7.03 9.82
C SER A 200 8.00 -5.70 9.66
N ALA A 201 7.46 -5.15 10.74
CA ALA A 201 6.80 -3.85 10.71
C ALA A 201 7.76 -2.70 10.39
N ASN A 202 8.98 -2.72 10.94
CA ASN A 202 10.00 -1.70 10.68
C ASN A 202 10.37 -1.66 9.19
N ARG A 203 10.63 -2.82 8.60
CA ARG A 203 10.91 -2.96 7.16
C ARG A 203 9.73 -2.52 6.32
N ALA A 204 8.52 -2.97 6.66
CA ALA A 204 7.29 -2.59 5.98
C ALA A 204 7.08 -1.07 5.94
N ILE A 205 7.21 -0.39 7.09
CA ILE A 205 7.11 1.08 7.17
C ILE A 205 8.20 1.74 6.34
N LYS A 206 9.48 1.35 6.50
CA LYS A 206 10.58 1.96 5.74
C LYS A 206 10.34 1.86 4.23
N ARG A 207 9.89 0.70 3.74
CA ARG A 207 9.52 0.53 2.32
C ARG A 207 8.34 1.43 1.97
N GLN A 208 7.25 1.35 2.74
CA GLN A 208 6.05 2.14 2.46
C GLN A 208 6.37 3.64 2.34
N ARG A 209 7.20 4.19 3.23
CA ARG A 209 7.53 5.62 3.22
C ARG A 209 8.43 6.04 2.07
N LYS A 210 8.98 5.12 1.28
CA LYS A 210 9.61 5.43 -0.02
C LYS A 210 8.58 5.88 -1.06
N HIS A 211 7.33 5.41 -0.97
CA HIS A 211 6.25 5.80 -1.87
C HIS A 211 5.63 7.10 -1.39
N ALA A 212 5.81 8.19 -2.14
CA ALA A 212 5.32 9.52 -1.77
C ALA A 212 3.80 9.59 -1.61
N ASP A 213 3.06 8.64 -2.19
CA ASP A 213 1.60 8.51 -2.20
C ASP A 213 1.09 7.39 -1.29
N TRP A 214 1.92 6.84 -0.39
CA TRP A 214 1.52 5.73 0.49
C TRP A 214 0.20 5.95 1.24
N TYR A 215 -0.05 7.21 1.60
CA TYR A 215 -1.22 7.62 2.33
C TYR A 215 -2.49 7.60 1.47
N LEU A 216 -2.39 7.51 0.15
CA LEU A 216 -3.52 7.42 -0.80
C LEU A 216 -4.02 5.99 -1.02
N SER A 217 -3.55 5.02 -0.23
CA SER A 217 -4.06 3.66 -0.30
C SER A 217 -5.59 3.63 -0.11
N GLY A 218 -6.25 2.68 -0.78
CA GLY A 218 -7.72 2.58 -0.76
C GLY A 218 -8.29 2.52 0.65
N LEU A 219 -7.63 1.78 1.56
CA LEU A 219 -8.02 1.67 2.96
C LEU A 219 -7.97 3.01 3.71
N LEU A 220 -6.93 3.82 3.47
CA LEU A 220 -6.77 5.11 4.14
C LEU A 220 -7.68 6.19 3.56
N ARG A 221 -7.93 6.14 2.24
CA ARG A 221 -8.93 6.98 1.57
C ARG A 221 -10.33 6.71 2.12
N GLU A 222 -10.71 5.45 2.24
CA GLU A 222 -12.02 5.05 2.79
C GLU A 222 -12.15 5.49 4.25
N ASP A 223 -11.11 5.28 5.06
CA ASP A 223 -11.08 5.73 6.45
C ASP A 223 -11.20 7.26 6.58
N CYS A 224 -10.50 8.03 5.73
CA CYS A 224 -10.68 9.47 5.64
C CYS A 224 -12.12 9.87 5.24
N ALA A 225 -12.71 9.17 4.27
CA ALA A 225 -14.08 9.44 3.82
C ALA A 225 -15.12 9.12 4.90
N ASN A 226 -14.99 7.99 5.60
CA ASN A 226 -15.88 7.54 6.67
C ASN A 226 -15.89 8.50 7.86
N ARG A 227 -14.78 9.20 8.09
CA ARG A 227 -14.66 10.27 9.10
C ARG A 227 -15.19 11.64 8.61
N GLY A 228 -15.87 11.68 7.46
CA GLY A 228 -16.39 12.92 6.87
C GLY A 228 -15.29 13.81 6.28
N GLY A 229 -14.15 13.24 5.90
CA GLY A 229 -13.00 13.95 5.34
C GLY A 229 -13.09 14.22 3.83
N CYS A 230 -12.05 14.88 3.29
CA CYS A 230 -11.95 15.29 1.89
C CYS A 230 -11.99 14.13 0.89
N CYS A 231 -11.60 12.91 1.28
CA CYS A 231 -11.61 11.76 0.35
C CYS A 231 -13.04 11.31 -0.03
N GLY A 232 -14.05 11.63 0.77
CA GLY A 232 -15.46 11.48 0.39
C GLY A 232 -16.00 12.62 -0.47
N ARG A 233 -15.17 13.60 -0.82
CA ARG A 233 -15.54 14.81 -1.58
C ARG A 233 -14.73 14.94 -2.86
N ARG A 234 -15.17 15.81 -3.77
CA ARG A 234 -14.49 16.12 -5.05
C ARG A 234 -13.42 17.21 -4.94
N CYS A 235 -13.08 17.66 -3.73
CA CYS A 235 -12.17 18.81 -3.56
C CYS A 235 -10.70 18.50 -3.90
N GLY A 236 -10.29 17.22 -3.89
CA GLY A 236 -8.92 16.78 -4.19
C GLY A 236 -7.87 17.19 -3.15
N CYS A 237 -8.30 17.64 -1.97
CA CYS A 237 -7.40 18.27 -0.99
C CYS A 237 -6.32 17.32 -0.42
N CYS A 238 -6.57 16.00 -0.42
CA CYS A 238 -5.64 15.01 0.10
C CYS A 238 -4.54 14.65 -0.90
N GLU A 239 -4.80 14.77 -2.19
CA GLU A 239 -3.88 14.34 -3.26
C GLU A 239 -2.86 15.43 -3.61
N ARG A 240 -3.18 16.68 -3.27
CA ARG A 240 -2.32 17.82 -3.57
C ARG A 240 -1.28 18.04 -2.46
N PRO A 241 -0.04 18.39 -2.83
CA PRO A 241 0.92 19.00 -1.90
C PRO A 241 0.29 20.22 -1.23
N ARG A 242 0.50 20.37 0.09
CA ARG A 242 -0.13 21.44 0.87
C ARG A 242 0.74 22.68 1.03
N MET A 243 2.06 22.56 0.92
CA MET A 243 2.98 23.70 0.99
C MET A 243 3.70 23.92 -0.34
N THR A 244 3.98 25.18 -0.67
CA THR A 244 4.83 25.57 -1.82
C THR A 244 6.30 25.78 -1.43
N VAL A 245 6.60 25.84 -0.13
CA VAL A 245 7.97 26.02 0.37
C VAL A 245 8.48 24.65 0.80
N ASN A 246 9.45 24.12 0.04
CA ASN A 246 10.25 22.95 0.42
C ASN A 246 11.01 23.28 1.71
N ILE A 247 10.37 23.01 2.86
CA ILE A 247 11.12 22.78 4.08
C ILE A 247 11.48 21.30 4.03
N ASP A 248 12.76 21.01 3.80
CA ASP A 248 13.27 19.65 3.76
C ASP A 248 12.78 18.85 4.97
N GLY A 249 12.20 17.68 4.69
CA GLY A 249 11.64 16.80 5.73
C GLY A 249 10.23 17.15 6.21
N VAL A 250 9.55 18.16 5.64
CA VAL A 250 8.14 18.38 5.93
C VAL A 250 7.23 17.44 5.13
N ARG A 251 6.41 16.67 5.86
CA ARG A 251 5.33 15.85 5.26
C ARG A 251 4.17 16.75 4.86
N ASP A 252 4.29 17.37 3.70
CA ASP A 252 3.29 18.29 3.11
C ASP A 252 2.14 17.57 2.41
N ARG A 253 2.16 16.23 2.38
CA ARG A 253 1.14 15.38 1.79
C ARG A 253 0.43 14.53 2.84
N GLY A 254 -0.87 14.32 2.67
CA GLY A 254 -1.65 13.50 3.59
C GLY A 254 -3.14 13.80 3.58
N HIS A 255 -3.89 12.90 4.22
CA HIS A 255 -5.30 13.11 4.49
C HIS A 255 -5.57 14.35 5.34
N CYS A 256 -6.73 14.93 5.13
CA CYS A 256 -7.19 16.04 5.96
C CYS A 256 -7.36 15.59 7.42
N THR A 257 -7.09 16.53 8.31
CA THR A 257 -7.50 16.53 9.72
C THR A 257 -8.59 17.58 9.91
N THR A 258 -9.06 17.75 11.14
CA THR A 258 -9.95 18.86 11.53
C THR A 258 -9.38 20.25 11.18
N ALA A 259 -8.06 20.39 11.05
CA ALA A 259 -7.40 21.65 10.69
C ALA A 259 -7.39 21.97 9.18
N CYS A 260 -7.93 21.10 8.33
CA CYS A 260 -7.99 21.38 6.90
C CYS A 260 -9.00 22.49 6.59
N SER A 261 -8.57 23.57 5.92
CA SER A 261 -9.47 24.67 5.50
C SER A 261 -10.72 24.18 4.76
N CYS A 262 -10.58 23.20 3.85
CA CYS A 262 -11.71 22.62 3.14
C CYS A 262 -12.68 21.85 4.07
N CYS A 263 -12.18 21.18 5.12
CA CYS A 263 -13.04 20.54 6.11
C CYS A 263 -13.76 21.59 6.98
N LEU A 264 -13.05 22.62 7.43
CA LEU A 264 -13.61 23.70 8.22
C LEU A 264 -14.76 24.39 7.48
N GLU A 265 -14.55 24.73 6.20
CA GLU A 265 -15.57 25.31 5.34
C GLU A 265 -16.76 24.37 5.13
N ALA A 266 -16.51 23.10 4.82
CA ALA A 266 -17.57 22.12 4.56
C ALA A 266 -18.47 21.88 5.79
N HIS A 267 -17.91 22.00 6.99
CA HIS A 267 -18.61 21.80 8.26
C HIS A 267 -19.05 23.10 8.93
N ASN A 268 -18.84 24.26 8.30
CA ASN A 268 -19.11 25.58 8.87
C ASN A 268 -18.47 25.80 10.25
N ILE A 269 -17.24 25.31 10.44
CA ILE A 269 -16.48 25.44 11.69
C ILE A 269 -15.58 26.67 11.60
N ASP A 270 -15.64 27.53 12.62
CA ASP A 270 -14.67 28.61 12.77
C ASP A 270 -13.32 28.06 13.23
N GLY A 271 -12.28 28.37 12.46
CA GLY A 271 -10.92 27.97 12.76
C GLY A 271 -10.22 28.85 13.80
N GLU A 272 -10.78 29.94 14.34
CA GLU A 272 -10.03 30.81 15.25
C GLU A 272 -9.48 30.07 16.48
N ASN A 273 -10.30 29.24 17.13
CA ASN A 273 -9.96 28.51 18.36
C ASN A 273 -10.02 26.99 18.16
N LEU A 274 -9.29 26.49 17.16
CA LEU A 274 -9.30 25.08 16.82
C LEU A 274 -8.34 24.28 17.71
N GLU A 275 -8.88 23.26 18.38
CA GLU A 275 -8.11 22.26 19.15
C GLU A 275 -7.84 21.00 18.31
N MET A 276 -6.74 20.31 18.59
CA MET A 276 -6.42 19.04 17.94
C MET A 276 -7.20 17.89 18.59
N LYS A 277 -8.28 17.44 17.95
CA LYS A 277 -9.11 16.31 18.41
C LYS A 277 -8.88 15.01 17.62
N ASP A 278 -8.26 15.10 16.44
CA ASP A 278 -8.10 13.96 15.54
C ASP A 278 -7.32 12.78 16.15
N VAL A 279 -6.42 13.06 17.09
CA VAL A 279 -5.59 12.05 17.77
C VAL A 279 -6.41 11.20 18.76
N ASP A 280 -7.44 11.80 19.36
CA ASP A 280 -8.32 11.13 20.32
C ASP A 280 -9.36 10.26 19.61
N GLU A 281 -9.74 10.65 18.39
CA GLU A 281 -10.64 9.90 17.50
C GLU A 281 -9.96 8.67 16.85
N VAL A 282 -8.65 8.48 17.06
CA VAL A 282 -7.95 7.26 16.59
C VAL A 282 -8.38 6.07 17.45
N HIS A 283 -9.48 5.43 17.04
CA HIS A 283 -9.98 4.19 17.63
C HIS A 283 -9.14 2.98 17.20
N PHE A 284 -7.89 2.93 17.64
CA PHE A 284 -7.03 1.76 17.48
C PHE A 284 -7.06 0.94 18.77
N THR A 285 -8.02 0.03 18.85
CA THR A 285 -8.04 -1.05 19.85
C THR A 285 -7.58 -2.34 19.17
N SER A 286 -6.55 -2.96 19.72
CA SER A 286 -6.03 -4.23 19.21
C SER A 286 -7.18 -5.24 19.14
N ARG A 287 -7.25 -5.99 18.03
CA ARG A 287 -8.29 -7.00 17.69
C ARG A 287 -9.57 -6.50 17.01
N THR A 288 -9.72 -5.21 16.72
CA THR A 288 -10.85 -4.78 15.86
C THR A 288 -10.54 -4.91 14.38
N ARG A 289 -11.58 -5.18 13.56
CA ARG A 289 -11.47 -5.15 12.09
C ARG A 289 -10.92 -3.81 11.59
N HIS A 290 -11.30 -2.71 12.26
CA HIS A 290 -10.81 -1.37 11.94
C HIS A 290 -9.31 -1.22 12.21
N ALA A 291 -8.81 -1.64 13.37
CA ALA A 291 -7.37 -1.63 13.67
C ALA A 291 -6.55 -2.47 12.67
N GLY A 292 -7.06 -3.64 12.29
CA GLY A 292 -6.43 -4.47 11.25
C GLY A 292 -6.34 -3.76 9.90
N ARG A 293 -7.39 -3.03 9.49
CA ARG A 293 -7.40 -2.21 8.27
C ARG A 293 -6.41 -1.04 8.35
N LEU A 294 -6.35 -0.36 9.49
CA LEU A 294 -5.38 0.71 9.72
C LEU A 294 -3.95 0.17 9.68
N LEU A 295 -3.68 -1.00 10.27
CA LEU A 295 -2.38 -1.66 10.19
C LEU A 295 -1.98 -1.96 8.75
N LYS A 296 -2.88 -2.59 7.97
CA LYS A 296 -2.67 -2.85 6.53
C LYS A 296 -2.33 -1.55 5.76
N GLY A 297 -3.05 -0.45 6.06
CA GLY A 297 -2.89 0.83 5.38
C GLY A 297 -1.68 1.66 5.82
N TYR A 298 -1.38 1.76 7.12
CA TYR A 298 -0.33 2.63 7.68
C TYR A 298 1.05 1.99 7.81
N VAL A 299 1.13 0.66 7.68
CA VAL A 299 2.37 -0.11 7.87
C VAL A 299 2.71 -0.92 6.63
N PHE A 300 1.76 -1.69 6.11
CA PHE A 300 2.05 -2.69 5.07
C PHE A 300 1.67 -2.24 3.64
N TYR A 301 1.20 -1.01 3.45
CA TYR A 301 0.78 -0.49 2.14
C TYR A 301 -0.08 -1.45 1.30
N LEU A 302 -0.96 -2.21 1.96
CA LEU A 302 -1.81 -3.18 1.28
C LEU A 302 -3.03 -2.44 0.74
N ASN A 303 -2.96 -2.06 -0.55
CA ASN A 303 -4.06 -1.47 -1.28
C ASN A 303 -5.21 -2.48 -1.35
N GLY A 304 -6.25 -2.23 -0.57
CA GLY A 304 -7.42 -3.09 -0.52
C GLY A 304 -8.11 -3.19 -1.87
N MET A 305 -8.11 -4.38 -2.45
CA MET A 305 -9.36 -5.11 -2.66
C MET A 305 -9.17 -6.44 -1.93
N ASP A 306 -9.85 -6.59 -0.78
CA ASP A 306 -10.18 -7.91 -0.22
C ASP A 306 -11.45 -8.38 -0.94
#